data_AF-A0A383DQQ1-F1
#
_entry.id   AF-A0A383DQQ1-F1
#
_cell.length_a   1.000
_cell.length_b   1.000
_cell.length_c   1.000
_cell.angle_alpha   90.00
_cell.angle_beta   90.00
_cell.angle_gamma   90.00
#
_symmetry.space_group_name_H-M   'P 1'
#
loop_
_entity.id
_entity.type
_entity.pdbx_description
1 polymer ?
#
loop_
_entity_poly.entity_id
_entity_poly.type
_entity_poly.pdbx_seq_one_letter_code
_entity_poly.pdbx_strand_id
1 'polypeptide(L)'
;MDQTTNKIKKNADSFFNHTHTDVLINQISKDNLNVLVYTDIGMEPVVQILSSLRLADIQCTTYGHPVTSGFKHIDYFFSSELMEKNDSQKNYSEKLIRLPNLAIDFDLPNLSTTQTSKNTKKTNKIIFLNLQSLFKLLPSDDHIYFDIIKKINNCQFWFIEGLKKSITTSFKNRIAKFCRYHDLSFDKYFLFHQRMNKPNFFNLIKQSDVILDSLEWSGGKTSLEAISLHKPIV
;
A
#
# COMPACT_ATOMS: atom_id res chain seq x y z
N MET A 1 -17.53 -15.26 7.06
CA MET A 1 -16.21 -14.71 7.44
C MET A 1 -15.15 -15.37 6.57
N ASP A 2 -14.22 -14.58 6.04
CA ASP A 2 -13.10 -15.09 5.26
C ASP A 2 -12.06 -15.81 6.16
N GLN A 3 -11.05 -16.42 5.52
CA GLN A 3 -10.00 -17.19 6.18
C GLN A 3 -9.17 -16.36 7.18
N THR A 4 -8.87 -15.10 6.85
CA THR A 4 -8.08 -14.20 7.71
C THR A 4 -8.87 -13.85 8.96
N THR A 5 -10.14 -13.46 8.79
CA THR A 5 -11.02 -13.14 9.93
C THR A 5 -11.21 -14.34 10.86
N ASN A 6 -11.31 -15.56 10.30
CA ASN A 6 -11.37 -16.78 11.11
C ASN A 6 -10.07 -17.05 11.87
N LYS A 7 -8.90 -16.80 11.26
CA LYS A 7 -7.60 -16.91 11.94
C LYS A 7 -7.53 -15.93 13.11
N ILE A 8 -7.94 -14.67 12.92
CA ILE A 8 -7.97 -13.66 13.98
C ILE A 8 -8.88 -14.12 15.12
N LYS A 9 -10.13 -14.48 14.81
CA LYS A 9 -11.10 -14.95 15.82
C LYS A 9 -10.60 -16.15 16.63
N LYS A 10 -9.90 -17.09 15.99
CA LYS A 10 -9.34 -18.27 16.67
C LYS A 10 -8.22 -17.93 17.66
N ASN A 11 -7.47 -16.86 17.42
CA ASN A 11 -6.31 -16.47 18.22
C ASN A 11 -6.58 -15.28 19.15
N ALA A 12 -7.83 -14.83 19.26
CA ALA A 12 -8.24 -13.75 20.15
C ALA A 12 -9.01 -14.33 21.35
N ASP A 13 -8.77 -13.80 22.55
CA ASP A 13 -9.53 -14.15 23.76
C ASP A 13 -11.01 -13.78 23.61
N SER A 14 -11.30 -12.72 22.86
CA SER A 14 -12.65 -12.29 22.53
C SER A 14 -12.68 -11.69 21.13
N PHE A 15 -13.77 -11.95 20.41
CA PHE A 15 -13.97 -11.45 19.05
C PHE A 15 -15.40 -10.94 18.89
N PHE A 16 -15.51 -9.65 18.54
CA PHE A 16 -16.77 -9.00 18.25
C PHE A 16 -16.74 -8.40 16.85
N ASN A 17 -17.82 -8.57 16.09
CA ASN A 17 -17.97 -7.93 14.78
C ASN A 17 -19.39 -7.43 14.57
N HIS A 18 -19.50 -6.22 14.03
CA HIS A 18 -20.78 -5.64 13.65
C HIS A 18 -20.56 -4.57 12.60
N THR A 19 -21.62 -4.22 11.87
CA THR A 19 -21.57 -3.17 10.82
C THR A 19 -22.20 -1.86 11.27
N HIS A 20 -23.06 -1.88 12.29
CA HIS A 20 -23.69 -0.69 12.83
C HIS A 20 -22.79 -0.01 13.86
N THR A 21 -22.52 1.28 13.64
CA THR A 21 -21.56 2.08 14.42
C THR A 21 -21.96 2.23 15.89
N ASP A 22 -23.24 2.44 16.17
CA ASP A 22 -23.79 2.57 17.53
C ASP A 22 -23.58 1.29 18.35
N VAL A 23 -23.80 0.12 17.74
CA VAL A 23 -23.54 -1.17 18.38
C VAL A 23 -22.06 -1.36 18.68
N LEU A 24 -21.16 -0.95 17.77
CA LEU A 24 -19.72 -0.99 18.01
C LEU A 24 -19.31 -0.07 19.16
N ILE A 25 -19.81 1.17 19.19
CA ILE A 25 -19.54 2.14 20.27
C ILE A 25 -20.00 1.58 21.62
N ASN A 26 -21.22 1.06 21.68
CA ASN A 26 -21.80 0.51 22.90
C ASN A 26 -21.02 -0.71 23.40
N GLN A 27 -20.59 -1.60 22.48
CA GLN A 27 -19.80 -2.77 22.85
C GLN A 27 -18.43 -2.35 23.40
N ILE A 28 -17.67 -1.52 22.68
CA ILE A 28 -16.33 -1.07 23.11
C ILE A 28 -16.41 -0.35 24.47
N SER A 29 -17.42 0.51 24.65
CA SER A 29 -17.61 1.23 25.93
C SER A 29 -17.93 0.26 27.08
N LYS A 30 -18.72 -0.79 26.80
CA LYS A 30 -19.08 -1.82 27.79
C LYS A 30 -17.88 -2.72 28.15
N ASP A 31 -16.96 -2.94 27.21
CA ASP A 31 -15.77 -3.76 27.42
C ASP A 31 -14.79 -3.11 28.42
N ASN A 32 -14.93 -1.81 28.69
CA ASN A 32 -14.15 -1.06 29.68
C ASN A 32 -12.63 -1.25 29.50
N LEU A 33 -12.17 -1.07 28.26
CA LEU A 33 -10.79 -1.30 27.86
C LEU A 33 -9.86 -0.25 28.48
N ASN A 34 -8.71 -0.70 29.02
CA ASN A 34 -7.64 0.23 29.42
C ASN A 34 -6.93 0.85 28.21
N VAL A 35 -6.74 0.06 27.15
CA VAL A 35 -6.08 0.50 25.91
C VAL A 35 -6.88 0.03 24.70
N LEU A 36 -7.15 0.95 23.78
CA LEU A 36 -7.74 0.67 22.47
C LEU A 36 -6.75 1.04 21.36
N VAL A 37 -6.43 0.08 20.48
CA VAL A 37 -5.52 0.30 19.36
C VAL A 37 -6.27 0.18 18.04
N TYR A 38 -6.32 1.27 17.29
CA TYR A 38 -6.82 1.29 15.91
C TYR A 38 -5.70 0.91 14.95
N THR A 39 -5.86 -0.19 14.20
CA THR A 39 -4.84 -0.66 13.24
C THR A 39 -4.67 0.27 12.04
N ASP A 40 -5.68 1.09 11.75
CA ASP A 40 -5.64 2.20 10.83
C ASP A 40 -6.73 3.21 11.21
N ILE A 41 -6.57 4.46 10.80
CA ILE A 41 -7.61 5.48 10.83
C ILE A 41 -7.58 6.16 9.46
N GLY A 42 -8.69 6.08 8.73
CA GLY A 42 -8.83 6.75 7.43
C GLY A 42 -9.27 5.86 6.29
N MET A 43 -9.01 4.54 6.36
CA MET A 43 -9.35 3.62 5.27
C MET A 43 -10.84 3.27 5.25
N GLU A 44 -11.44 3.12 6.43
CA GLU A 44 -12.88 2.88 6.59
C GLU A 44 -13.56 4.04 7.33
N PRO A 45 -14.65 4.62 6.79
CA PRO A 45 -15.32 5.77 7.40
C PRO A 45 -15.81 5.52 8.84
N VAL A 46 -16.24 4.29 9.15
CA VAL A 46 -16.70 3.93 10.49
C VAL A 46 -15.59 4.09 11.53
N VAL A 47 -14.36 3.76 11.18
CA VAL A 47 -13.22 3.85 12.10
C VAL A 47 -12.89 5.30 12.43
N GLN A 48 -13.08 6.23 11.47
CA GLN A 48 -12.93 7.66 11.74
C GLN A 48 -13.92 8.13 12.81
N ILE A 49 -15.19 7.71 12.72
CA ILE A 49 -16.22 8.04 13.74
C ILE A 49 -15.80 7.47 15.10
N LEU A 50 -15.43 6.19 15.15
CA LEU A 50 -15.03 5.54 16.41
C LEU A 50 -13.83 6.25 17.05
N SER A 51 -12.80 6.54 16.26
CA SER A 51 -11.57 7.21 16.71
C SER A 51 -11.76 8.66 17.16
N SER A 52 -12.86 9.29 16.73
CA SER A 52 -13.23 10.64 17.18
C SER A 52 -13.79 10.66 18.61
N LEU A 53 -14.14 9.51 19.18
CA LEU A 53 -14.68 9.36 20.53
C LEU A 53 -13.57 8.89 21.49
N ARG A 54 -13.73 9.20 22.79
CA ARG A 54 -12.94 8.60 23.87
C ARG A 54 -13.68 7.34 24.36
N LEU A 55 -13.27 6.17 23.87
CA LEU A 55 -13.87 4.86 24.16
C LEU A 55 -13.01 3.97 25.08
N ALA A 56 -11.77 4.38 25.35
CA ALA A 56 -10.86 3.76 26.31
C ALA A 56 -9.99 4.83 26.97
N ASP A 57 -9.37 4.52 28.12
CA ASP A 57 -8.50 5.45 28.86
C ASP A 57 -7.32 5.93 28.00
N ILE A 58 -6.71 4.99 27.28
CA ILE A 58 -5.64 5.24 26.31
C ILE A 58 -6.10 4.76 24.94
N GLN A 59 -5.96 5.61 23.93
CA GLN A 59 -6.22 5.25 22.55
C GLN A 59 -4.99 5.50 21.69
N CYS A 60 -4.69 4.53 20.83
CA CYS A 60 -3.53 4.59 19.97
C CYS A 60 -3.91 4.26 18.53
N THR A 61 -3.07 4.68 17.59
CA THR A 61 -3.11 4.15 16.24
C THR A 61 -1.71 3.79 15.75
N THR A 62 -1.64 3.18 14.57
CA THR A 62 -0.40 2.79 13.90
C THR A 62 -0.49 3.11 12.41
N TYR A 63 0.62 2.96 11.70
CA TYR A 63 0.80 3.37 10.30
C TYR A 63 0.12 2.47 9.26
N GLY A 64 -0.97 1.77 9.62
CA GLY A 64 -1.84 1.10 8.63
C GLY A 64 -2.35 2.09 7.57
N HIS A 65 -2.62 3.33 8.00
CA HIS A 65 -2.67 4.51 7.15
C HIS A 65 -1.55 5.47 7.63
N PRO A 66 -0.46 5.68 6.86
CA PRO A 66 0.79 6.27 7.36
C PRO A 66 0.74 7.81 7.42
N VAL A 67 -0.28 8.37 8.05
CA VAL A 67 -0.43 9.81 8.33
C VAL A 67 -1.03 9.98 9.72
N THR A 68 -0.79 11.13 10.38
CA THR A 68 -1.45 11.46 11.66
C THR A 68 -2.96 11.37 11.54
N SER A 69 -3.63 10.91 12.60
CA SER A 69 -5.10 10.87 12.64
C SER A 69 -5.70 12.28 12.74
N GLY A 70 -4.98 13.22 13.36
CA GLY A 70 -5.45 14.56 13.66
C GLY A 70 -6.51 14.62 14.78
N PHE A 71 -6.86 13.50 15.41
CA PHE A 71 -7.90 13.44 16.43
C PHE A 71 -7.35 13.67 17.83
N LYS A 72 -7.98 14.60 18.57
CA LYS A 72 -7.66 14.91 19.98
C LYS A 72 -7.72 13.68 20.92
N HIS A 73 -8.51 12.68 20.56
CA HIS A 73 -8.75 11.50 21.38
C HIS A 73 -7.81 10.33 21.08
N ILE A 74 -6.84 10.49 20.17
CA ILE A 74 -5.76 9.52 19.99
C ILE A 74 -4.51 10.04 20.70
N ASP A 75 -4.05 9.30 21.70
CA ASP A 75 -2.95 9.73 22.55
C ASP A 75 -1.59 9.39 21.94
N TYR A 76 -1.48 8.23 21.26
CA TYR A 76 -0.21 7.75 20.70
C TYR A 76 -0.33 7.29 19.24
N PHE A 77 0.72 7.57 18.48
CA PHE A 77 0.93 7.00 17.15
C PHE A 77 2.16 6.09 17.19
N PHE A 78 1.97 4.79 16.94
CA PHE A 78 3.08 3.84 16.81
C PHE A 78 3.60 3.87 15.38
N SER A 79 4.89 4.20 15.21
CA SER A 79 5.57 4.19 13.91
C SER A 79 6.85 3.36 13.95
N SER A 80 7.44 3.11 12.79
CA SER A 80 8.74 2.49 12.61
C SER A 80 9.86 3.49 12.87
N GLU A 81 10.88 3.12 13.65
CA GLU A 81 12.05 3.97 13.83
C GLU A 81 12.79 4.27 12.52
N LEU A 82 12.70 3.36 11.54
CA LEU A 82 13.33 3.48 10.22
C LEU A 82 12.57 4.43 9.28
N MET A 83 11.29 4.69 9.55
CA MET A 83 10.46 5.64 8.79
C MET A 83 10.57 7.07 9.33
N GLU A 84 10.91 7.22 10.60
CA GLU A 84 10.89 8.51 11.28
C GLU A 84 12.26 9.20 11.35
N LYS A 85 12.25 10.52 11.27
CA LYS A 85 13.39 11.40 11.53
C LYS A 85 13.32 11.90 12.99
N ASN A 86 14.40 12.52 13.47
CA ASN A 86 14.44 13.04 14.84
C ASN A 86 13.38 14.10 15.12
N ASP A 87 13.00 14.88 14.10
CA ASP A 87 11.99 15.94 14.20
C ASP A 87 10.60 15.49 13.72
N SER A 88 10.37 14.19 13.48
CA SER A 88 9.11 13.67 12.95
C SER A 88 7.89 14.00 13.80
N GLN A 89 8.04 14.15 15.12
CA GLN A 89 6.94 14.49 16.04
C GLN A 89 6.14 15.73 15.59
N LYS A 90 6.77 16.68 14.87
CA LYS A 90 6.08 17.88 14.35
C LYS A 90 4.97 17.57 13.33
N ASN A 91 4.99 16.38 12.73
CA ASN A 91 4.01 15.94 11.76
C ASN A 91 2.84 15.14 12.40
N TYR A 92 2.87 14.95 13.73
CA TYR A 92 1.88 14.17 14.47
C TYR A 92 1.17 15.02 15.52
N SER A 93 -0.14 14.87 15.58
CA SER A 93 -0.96 15.39 16.68
C SER A 93 -0.86 14.53 17.94
N GLU A 94 -0.63 13.23 17.75
CA GLU A 94 -0.41 12.23 18.79
C GLU A 94 1.04 12.29 19.31
N LYS A 95 1.30 11.69 20.48
CA LYS A 95 2.67 11.40 20.89
C LYS A 95 3.23 10.26 20.05
N LEU A 96 4.28 10.54 19.27
CA LEU A 96 4.92 9.58 18.39
C LEU A 96 5.78 8.60 19.20
N ILE A 97 5.51 7.31 19.02
CA ILE A 97 6.30 6.21 19.58
C ILE A 97 6.98 5.47 18.44
N ARG A 98 8.32 5.46 18.45
CA ARG A 98 9.14 4.80 17.44
C ARG A 98 9.48 3.40 17.91
N LEU A 99 8.90 2.40 17.26
CA LEU A 99 9.17 0.98 17.50
C LEU A 99 10.37 0.52 16.66
N PRO A 100 11.16 -0.46 17.14
CA PRO A 100 12.33 -0.95 16.42
C PRO A 100 12.02 -1.51 15.02
N ASN A 101 12.99 -1.42 14.12
CA ASN A 101 12.92 -1.94 12.76
C ASN A 101 11.67 -1.44 12.01
N LEU A 102 11.02 -2.30 11.23
CA LEU A 102 9.82 -1.96 10.46
C LEU A 102 8.58 -1.76 11.33
N ALA A 103 8.56 -2.16 12.61
CA ALA A 103 7.37 -2.07 13.48
C ALA A 103 6.13 -2.87 13.02
N ILE A 104 6.31 -3.82 12.10
CA ILE A 104 5.32 -4.82 11.68
C ILE A 104 5.93 -6.21 11.73
N ASP A 105 5.08 -7.19 12.04
CA ASP A 105 5.36 -8.60 11.78
C ASP A 105 4.70 -9.00 10.45
N PHE A 106 5.52 -9.43 9.49
CA PHE A 106 5.08 -9.71 8.13
C PHE A 106 5.38 -11.17 7.75
N ASP A 107 4.31 -11.96 7.66
CA ASP A 107 4.37 -13.33 7.15
C ASP A 107 4.83 -13.33 5.68
N LEU A 108 5.95 -14.01 5.40
CA LEU A 108 6.40 -14.22 4.03
C LEU A 108 5.29 -14.94 3.23
N PRO A 109 4.99 -14.48 2.00
CA PRO A 109 3.92 -15.07 1.22
C PRO A 109 4.26 -16.51 0.84
N ASN A 110 3.26 -17.40 0.90
CA ASN A 110 3.44 -18.76 0.39
C ASN A 110 3.53 -18.76 -1.14
N LEU A 111 4.75 -18.89 -1.66
CA LEU A 111 5.05 -18.87 -3.09
C LEU A 111 4.82 -20.21 -3.79
N SER A 112 4.49 -21.30 -3.07
CA SER A 112 4.32 -22.64 -3.66
C SER A 112 3.19 -22.71 -4.69
N THR A 113 2.18 -21.86 -4.54
CA THR A 113 1.01 -21.79 -5.43
C THR A 113 1.23 -20.93 -6.67
N THR A 114 2.37 -20.23 -6.75
CA THR A 114 2.71 -19.46 -7.95
C THR A 114 3.15 -20.43 -9.03
N GLN A 115 2.27 -20.70 -9.99
CA GLN A 115 2.66 -21.43 -11.19
C GLN A 115 3.81 -20.66 -11.85
N THR A 116 5.01 -21.22 -11.80
CA THR A 116 6.07 -20.81 -12.71
C THR A 116 5.58 -21.19 -14.09
N SER A 117 5.09 -20.22 -14.86
CA SER A 117 4.95 -20.41 -16.30
C SER A 117 6.33 -20.82 -16.80
N LYS A 118 6.48 -22.10 -17.19
CA LYS A 118 7.73 -22.64 -17.75
C LYS A 118 8.14 -21.92 -19.04
N ASN A 119 7.27 -21.06 -19.58
CA ASN A 119 7.42 -20.35 -20.85
C ASN A 119 7.25 -18.83 -20.69
N THR A 120 7.77 -18.21 -19.63
CA THR A 120 7.97 -16.75 -19.68
C THR A 120 9.07 -16.48 -20.70
N LYS A 121 8.68 -16.15 -21.95
CA LYS A 121 9.61 -15.63 -22.95
C LYS A 121 10.27 -14.40 -22.35
N LYS A 122 11.52 -14.53 -21.92
CA LYS A 122 12.30 -13.38 -21.46
C LYS A 122 12.37 -12.40 -22.61
N THR A 123 11.81 -11.22 -22.41
CA THR A 123 12.00 -10.13 -23.35
C THR A 123 13.44 -9.64 -23.22
N ASN A 124 14.02 -9.09 -24.28
CA ASN A 124 15.34 -8.44 -24.17
C ASN A 124 15.25 -7.05 -23.53
N LYS A 125 14.06 -6.61 -23.07
CA LYS A 125 13.84 -5.29 -22.49
C LYS A 125 13.93 -5.35 -20.98
N ILE A 126 14.39 -4.26 -20.34
CA ILE A 126 14.27 -4.09 -18.89
C ILE A 126 12.83 -3.73 -18.55
N ILE A 127 12.20 -4.50 -17.68
CA ILE A 127 10.82 -4.31 -17.26
C ILE A 127 10.79 -3.65 -15.87
N PHE A 128 10.38 -2.39 -15.84
CA PHE A 128 10.04 -1.66 -14.62
C PHE A 128 8.57 -1.90 -14.29
N LEU A 129 8.27 -2.49 -13.14
CA LEU A 129 6.90 -2.69 -12.68
C LEU A 129 6.60 -1.72 -11.54
N ASN A 130 5.58 -0.90 -11.69
CA ASN A 130 5.04 -0.12 -10.57
C ASN A 130 3.86 -0.89 -9.95
N LEU A 131 3.97 -1.18 -8.65
CA LEU A 131 2.96 -1.95 -7.91
C LEU A 131 1.91 -1.08 -7.20
N GLN A 132 2.02 0.24 -7.32
CA GLN A 132 1.16 1.17 -6.61
C GLN A 132 -0.15 1.42 -7.34
N SER A 133 -1.19 1.71 -6.57
CA SER A 133 -2.45 2.21 -7.13
C SER A 133 -2.18 3.48 -7.92
N LEU A 134 -2.71 3.57 -9.14
CA LEU A 134 -2.45 4.69 -10.06
C LEU A 134 -2.74 6.08 -9.50
N PHE A 135 -3.64 6.22 -8.52
CA PHE A 135 -3.93 7.50 -7.87
C PHE A 135 -2.81 8.00 -6.95
N LYS A 136 -1.85 7.14 -6.59
CA LYS A 136 -0.63 7.50 -5.86
C LYS A 136 0.46 8.07 -6.78
N LEU A 137 0.32 7.90 -8.09
CA LEU A 137 1.29 8.35 -9.09
C LEU A 137 0.92 9.77 -9.52
N LEU A 138 1.64 10.75 -8.98
CA LEU A 138 1.31 12.17 -9.17
C LEU A 138 1.78 12.70 -10.53
N PRO A 139 1.06 13.66 -11.13
CA PRO A 139 1.48 14.29 -12.38
C PRO A 139 2.90 14.89 -12.35
N SER A 140 3.33 15.38 -11.17
CA SER A 140 4.66 15.95 -10.98
C SER A 140 5.78 14.96 -11.29
N ASP A 141 5.51 13.66 -11.15
CA ASP A 141 6.52 12.60 -11.19
C ASP A 141 6.55 11.90 -12.55
N ASP A 142 5.60 12.19 -13.45
CA ASP A 142 5.49 11.52 -14.75
C ASP A 142 6.77 11.66 -15.61
N HIS A 143 7.53 12.75 -15.43
CA HIS A 143 8.77 13.03 -16.14
C HIS A 143 9.82 11.92 -15.95
N ILE A 144 9.80 11.23 -14.80
CA ILE A 144 10.77 10.18 -14.43
C ILE A 144 10.78 9.06 -15.47
N TYR A 145 9.61 8.63 -15.96
CA TYR A 145 9.53 7.57 -16.96
C TYR A 145 10.28 7.94 -18.24
N PHE A 146 10.16 9.20 -18.67
CA PHE A 146 10.80 9.72 -19.88
C PHE A 146 12.30 9.92 -19.70
N ASP A 147 12.73 10.36 -18.53
CA ASP A 147 14.15 10.48 -18.21
C ASP A 147 14.85 9.13 -18.13
N ILE A 148 14.15 8.09 -17.67
CA ILE A 148 14.63 6.70 -17.75
C ILE A 148 14.70 6.25 -19.21
N ILE A 149 13.66 6.48 -20.04
CA ILE A 149 13.66 6.08 -21.46
C ILE A 149 14.83 6.71 -22.22
N LYS A 150 15.15 7.98 -21.97
CA LYS A 150 16.29 8.67 -22.58
C LYS A 150 17.63 7.97 -22.30
N LYS A 151 17.77 7.37 -21.12
CA LYS A 151 18.98 6.64 -20.71
C LYS A 151 18.95 5.16 -21.12
N ILE A 152 17.76 4.55 -21.13
CA ILE A 152 17.52 3.13 -21.37
C ILE A 152 16.38 2.99 -22.39
N ASN A 153 16.73 3.09 -23.68
CA ASN A 153 15.73 2.99 -24.77
C ASN A 153 15.07 1.59 -24.86
N ASN A 154 15.74 0.56 -24.35
CA ASN A 154 15.25 -0.81 -24.40
C ASN A 154 14.56 -1.23 -23.08
N CYS A 155 13.53 -0.48 -22.67
CA CYS A 155 12.76 -0.74 -21.46
C CYS A 155 11.25 -0.71 -21.69
N GLN A 156 10.49 -1.18 -20.69
CA GLN A 156 9.05 -0.95 -20.56
C GLN A 156 8.67 -0.69 -19.11
N PHE A 157 7.61 0.09 -18.94
CA PHE A 157 6.93 0.35 -17.67
C PHE A 157 5.61 -0.40 -17.66
N TRP A 158 5.47 -1.29 -16.70
CA TRP A 158 4.27 -2.07 -16.46
C TRP A 158 3.51 -1.47 -15.27
N PHE A 159 2.20 -1.35 -15.44
CA PHE A 159 1.28 -0.86 -14.42
C PHE A 159 0.11 -1.82 -14.26
N ILE A 160 -0.56 -1.77 -13.11
CA ILE A 160 -1.83 -2.46 -12.88
C ILE A 160 -2.96 -1.43 -12.97
N GLU A 161 -4.04 -1.78 -13.66
CA GLU A 161 -5.19 -0.90 -13.82
C GLU A 161 -5.86 -0.58 -12.47
N GLY A 162 -6.37 0.65 -12.35
CA GLY A 162 -7.08 1.13 -11.16
C GLY A 162 -8.44 0.44 -10.96
N LEU A 163 -9.01 0.58 -9.76
CA LEU A 163 -10.34 0.05 -9.42
C LEU A 163 -11.45 0.61 -10.32
N LYS A 164 -11.36 1.91 -10.65
CA LYS A 164 -12.29 2.60 -11.56
C LYS A 164 -11.59 2.83 -12.89
N LYS A 165 -12.27 2.50 -14.00
CA LYS A 165 -11.77 2.74 -15.37
C LYS A 165 -11.34 4.20 -15.59
N SER A 166 -12.06 5.15 -14.98
CA SER A 166 -11.73 6.58 -15.06
C SER A 166 -10.33 6.91 -14.54
N ILE A 167 -9.85 6.24 -13.49
CA ILE A 167 -8.51 6.44 -12.94
C ILE A 167 -7.46 5.98 -13.97
N THR A 168 -7.63 4.77 -14.51
CA THR A 168 -6.75 4.23 -15.55
C THR A 168 -6.74 5.12 -16.79
N THR A 169 -7.91 5.55 -17.28
CA THR A 169 -8.02 6.44 -18.43
C THR A 169 -7.33 7.78 -18.19
N SER A 170 -7.52 8.38 -17.00
CA SER A 170 -6.86 9.64 -16.65
C SER A 170 -5.35 9.52 -16.67
N PHE A 171 -4.80 8.47 -16.05
CA PHE A 171 -3.36 8.21 -16.05
C PHE A 171 -2.81 7.94 -17.47
N LYS A 172 -3.45 7.05 -18.24
CA LYS A 172 -3.05 6.76 -19.64
C LYS A 172 -3.04 8.03 -20.49
N ASN A 173 -4.08 8.86 -20.40
CA ASN A 173 -4.18 10.12 -21.14
C ASN A 173 -3.08 11.11 -20.75
N ARG A 174 -2.70 11.15 -19.47
CA ARG A 174 -1.64 12.01 -18.95
C ARG A 174 -0.28 11.60 -19.52
N ILE A 175 0.07 10.32 -19.43
CA ILE A 175 1.31 9.77 -19.99
C ILE A 175 1.35 9.88 -21.53
N ALA A 176 0.23 9.63 -22.22
CA ALA A 176 0.16 9.76 -23.67
C ALA A 176 0.43 11.20 -24.17
N LYS A 177 0.08 12.23 -23.37
CA LYS A 177 0.45 13.62 -23.70
C LYS A 177 1.97 13.81 -23.70
N PHE A 178 2.67 13.29 -22.70
CA PHE A 178 4.14 13.33 -22.65
C PHE A 178 4.77 12.51 -23.77
N CYS A 179 4.23 11.34 -24.11
CA CYS A 179 4.68 10.56 -25.26
C CYS A 179 4.65 11.38 -26.56
N ARG A 180 3.55 12.09 -26.83
CA ARG A 180 3.44 12.97 -28.01
C ARG A 180 4.45 14.12 -27.97
N TYR A 181 4.66 14.72 -26.79
CA TYR A 181 5.63 15.80 -26.62
C TYR A 181 7.07 15.35 -26.89
N HIS A 182 7.41 14.10 -26.54
CA HIS A 182 8.74 13.52 -26.76
C HIS A 182 8.88 12.69 -28.04
N ASP A 183 7.86 12.67 -28.91
CA ASP A 183 7.80 11.84 -30.12
C ASP A 183 8.07 10.33 -29.85
N LEU A 184 7.45 9.81 -28.78
CA LEU A 184 7.58 8.41 -28.37
C LEU A 184 6.27 7.65 -28.61
N SER A 185 6.40 6.39 -29.05
CA SER A 185 5.26 5.46 -29.12
C SER A 185 4.83 5.02 -27.71
N PHE A 186 3.57 5.28 -27.33
CA PHE A 186 3.04 4.89 -26.03
C PHE A 186 3.11 3.37 -25.81
N ASP A 187 2.57 2.57 -26.73
CA ASP A 187 2.50 1.11 -26.60
C ASP A 187 3.88 0.43 -26.65
N LYS A 188 4.91 1.12 -27.15
CA LYS A 188 6.30 0.62 -27.10
C LYS A 188 6.79 0.53 -25.66
N TYR A 189 6.49 1.53 -24.82
CA TYR A 189 7.07 1.69 -23.48
C TYR A 189 6.09 1.41 -22.35
N PHE A 190 4.79 1.62 -22.51
CA PHE A 190 3.83 1.58 -21.41
C PHE A 190 2.83 0.43 -21.60
N LEU A 191 2.80 -0.50 -20.65
CA LEU A 191 1.89 -1.65 -20.64
C LEU A 191 1.04 -1.66 -19.37
N PHE A 192 -0.26 -1.95 -19.52
CA PHE A 192 -1.21 -1.98 -18.42
C PHE A 192 -1.83 -3.36 -18.30
N HIS A 193 -1.66 -3.97 -17.13
CA HIS A 193 -2.25 -5.25 -16.79
C HIS A 193 -3.57 -5.03 -16.03
N GLN A 194 -4.57 -5.84 -16.36
CA GLN A 194 -5.81 -5.87 -15.59
C GLN A 194 -5.52 -6.28 -14.15
N ARG A 195 -6.42 -5.89 -13.22
CA ARG A 195 -6.37 -6.40 -11.85
C ARG A 195 -6.48 -7.92 -11.86
N MET A 196 -5.76 -8.56 -10.95
CA MET A 196 -5.58 -10.01 -10.96
C MET A 196 -5.57 -10.59 -9.55
N ASN A 197 -5.76 -11.90 -9.45
CA ASN A 197 -5.65 -12.62 -8.18
C ASN A 197 -4.19 -12.73 -7.72
N LYS A 198 -3.99 -13.14 -6.46
CA LYS A 198 -2.67 -13.18 -5.81
C LYS A 198 -1.64 -14.05 -6.56
N PRO A 199 -1.95 -15.27 -7.04
CA PRO A 199 -0.99 -16.05 -7.83
C PRO A 199 -0.54 -15.35 -9.12
N ASN A 200 -1.48 -14.76 -9.88
CA ASN A 200 -1.15 -14.02 -11.10
C ASN A 200 -0.35 -12.75 -10.80
N PHE A 201 -0.67 -12.06 -9.70
CA PHE A 201 0.07 -10.89 -9.22
C PHE A 201 1.54 -11.22 -8.93
N PHE A 202 1.81 -12.32 -8.23
CA PHE A 202 3.18 -12.76 -8.02
C PHE A 202 3.87 -13.22 -9.31
N ASN A 203 3.15 -13.82 -10.25
CA ASN A 203 3.70 -14.15 -11.55
C ASN A 203 4.06 -12.90 -12.37
N LEU A 204 3.29 -11.81 -12.24
CA LEU A 204 3.61 -10.51 -12.84
C LEU A 204 4.91 -9.94 -12.25
N ILE A 205 5.02 -9.93 -10.92
CA ILE A 205 6.23 -9.48 -10.23
C ILE A 205 7.45 -10.30 -10.69
N LYS A 206 7.34 -11.63 -10.73
CA LYS A 206 8.41 -12.52 -11.19
C LYS A 206 8.92 -12.19 -12.59
N GLN A 207 8.04 -11.76 -13.49
CA GLN A 207 8.37 -11.39 -14.87
C GLN A 207 9.01 -10.00 -15.01
N SER A 208 8.83 -9.12 -14.03
CA SER A 208 9.50 -7.82 -14.01
C SER A 208 10.98 -7.93 -13.61
N ASP A 209 11.80 -6.95 -13.97
CA ASP A 209 13.21 -6.90 -13.57
C ASP A 209 13.42 -6.04 -12.33
N VAL A 210 12.71 -4.90 -12.27
CA VAL A 210 12.84 -3.90 -11.20
C VAL A 210 11.45 -3.43 -10.79
N ILE A 211 11.20 -3.30 -9.49
CA ILE A 211 10.05 -2.56 -9.00
C ILE A 211 10.42 -1.08 -8.97
N LEU A 212 9.68 -0.26 -9.73
CA LEU A 212 9.80 1.19 -9.69
C LEU A 212 8.69 1.72 -8.79
N ASP A 213 9.02 2.07 -7.55
CA ASP A 213 8.04 2.55 -6.57
C ASP A 213 7.65 4.01 -6.82
N SER A 214 6.76 4.57 -6.01
CA SER A 214 6.43 6.01 -6.05
C SER A 214 7.06 6.79 -4.92
N LEU A 215 7.34 8.07 -5.19
CA LEU A 215 8.07 8.97 -4.31
C LEU A 215 7.24 9.41 -3.10
N GLU A 216 6.14 10.12 -3.33
CA GLU A 216 5.33 10.74 -2.27
C GLU A 216 4.50 9.72 -1.48
N TRP A 217 4.17 8.58 -2.08
CA TRP A 217 3.42 7.51 -1.41
C TRP A 217 3.97 6.14 -1.81
N SER A 218 4.97 5.69 -1.07
CA SER A 218 5.64 4.40 -1.31
C SER A 218 4.74 3.19 -0.97
N GLY A 219 5.17 2.01 -1.43
CA GLY A 219 4.57 0.73 -1.07
C GLY A 219 4.94 0.26 0.33
N GLY A 220 3.95 -0.28 1.04
CA GLY A 220 4.18 -1.11 2.22
C GLY A 220 4.17 -2.59 1.84
N LYS A 221 3.00 -3.21 1.98
CA LYS A 221 2.81 -4.65 1.70
C LYS A 221 3.31 -5.11 0.33
N THR A 222 3.03 -4.36 -0.74
CA THR A 222 3.44 -4.75 -2.10
C THR A 222 4.96 -4.76 -2.27
N SER A 223 5.67 -3.85 -1.59
CA SER A 223 7.13 -3.81 -1.57
C SER A 223 7.71 -5.02 -0.84
N LEU A 224 7.15 -5.38 0.32
CA LEU A 224 7.56 -6.58 1.06
C LEU A 224 7.30 -7.88 0.27
N GLU A 225 6.16 -7.94 -0.42
CA GLU A 225 5.85 -9.05 -1.33
C GLU A 225 6.84 -9.12 -2.50
N ALA A 226 7.26 -8.00 -3.08
CA ALA A 226 8.27 -7.98 -4.14
C ALA A 226 9.68 -8.36 -3.64
N ILE A 227 10.07 -7.92 -2.45
CA ILE A 227 11.34 -8.32 -1.80
C ILE A 227 11.36 -9.83 -1.56
N SER A 228 10.23 -10.43 -1.16
CA SER A 228 10.12 -11.90 -1.01
C SER A 228 10.32 -12.67 -2.32
N LEU A 229 10.19 -11.99 -3.46
CA LEU A 229 10.44 -12.49 -4.81
C LEU A 229 11.81 -12.05 -5.35
N HIS A 230 12.69 -11.57 -4.47
CA HIS A 230 14.05 -11.10 -4.77
C HIS A 230 14.09 -10.00 -5.83
N LYS A 231 13.08 -9.13 -5.85
CA LYS A 231 13.06 -8.00 -6.76
C LYS A 231 13.72 -6.77 -6.13
N PRO A 232 14.66 -6.12 -6.84
CA PRO A 232 15.14 -4.82 -6.42
C PRO A 232 14.00 -3.81 -6.51
N ILE A 233 13.98 -2.87 -5.56
CA ILE A 233 13.03 -1.77 -5.51
C ILE A 233 13.83 -0.47 -5.63
N VAL A 234 13.38 0.42 -6.50
CA VAL A 234 13.95 1.75 -6.74
C VAL A 234 12.85 2.79 -6.62
#